data_AF-A0A5B8KYV0-F1
#
_entry.id   AF-A0A5B8KYV0-F1
#
_cell.length_a   1.000
_cell.length_b   1.000
_cell.length_c   1.000
_cell.angle_alpha   90.00
_cell.angle_beta   90.00
_cell.angle_gamma   90.00
#
_symmetry.space_group_name_H-M   'P 1'
#
loop_
_entity.id
_entity.type
_entity.pdbx_description
1 polymer ?
#
loop_
_entity_poly.entity_id
_entity_poly.type
_entity_poly.pdbx_seq_one_letter_code
_entity_poly.pdbx_strand_id
1 'polypeptide(L)'
;MLSRTNPAARALAAAFAFFVLTLAISGPARAQEYTAREIVDSGHRFFGATSGGLATIVEKIFSAYGLPNGYILGEEGSGAIVGGLTYGEGTLYTKNAGDHPVFWQGPSVGWDFGGQGSRTMILVYNLDAVDALYNRFLGVAGSAYAVAGIGFTVMKHGNILLVPVRTGIGARLGVNIGYLKLTQRPTWNPF
;
A
#
# COMPACT_ATOMS: atom_id res chain seq x y z
N MET A 1 -36.64 -19.04 57.52
CA MET A 1 -36.98 -19.84 56.31
C MET A 1 -35.88 -19.58 55.28
N LEU A 2 -34.85 -20.44 55.23
CA LEU A 2 -33.67 -20.24 54.37
C LEU A 2 -34.04 -20.64 52.93
N SER A 3 -33.99 -19.69 51.98
CA SER A 3 -34.22 -20.00 50.56
C SER A 3 -33.09 -20.91 50.06
N ARG A 4 -33.43 -22.16 49.72
CA ARG A 4 -32.54 -23.08 49.02
C ARG A 4 -32.32 -22.53 47.61
N THR A 5 -31.21 -21.83 47.39
CA THR A 5 -30.82 -21.40 46.04
C THR A 5 -30.26 -22.60 45.28
N ASN A 6 -30.84 -22.86 44.10
CA ASN A 6 -30.62 -24.08 43.33
C ASN A 6 -29.22 -24.04 42.66
N PRO A 7 -28.30 -24.98 42.96
CA PRO A 7 -26.93 -24.95 42.44
C PRO A 7 -26.84 -25.00 40.91
N ALA A 8 -27.86 -25.57 40.25
CA ALA A 8 -27.98 -25.58 38.79
C ALA A 8 -28.12 -24.16 38.19
N ALA A 9 -28.81 -23.24 38.89
CA ALA A 9 -28.98 -21.87 38.43
C ALA A 9 -27.67 -21.07 38.49
N ARG A 10 -26.79 -21.39 39.46
CA ARG A 10 -25.45 -20.79 39.56
C ARG A 10 -24.50 -21.30 38.47
N ALA A 11 -24.57 -22.58 38.14
CA ALA A 11 -23.76 -23.17 37.07
C ALA A 11 -24.11 -22.60 35.68
N LEU A 12 -25.41 -22.42 35.39
CA LEU A 12 -25.85 -21.79 34.13
C LEU A 12 -25.44 -20.31 34.03
N ALA A 13 -25.54 -19.54 35.12
CA ALA A 13 -25.10 -18.14 35.13
C ALA A 13 -23.59 -17.99 34.92
N ALA A 14 -22.79 -18.89 35.52
CA ALA A 14 -21.34 -18.90 35.34
C ALA A 14 -20.91 -19.29 33.91
N ALA A 15 -21.61 -20.25 33.29
CA ALA A 15 -21.36 -20.66 31.91
C ALA A 15 -21.71 -19.54 30.90
N PHE A 16 -22.78 -18.78 31.15
CA PHE A 16 -23.17 -17.65 30.30
C PHE A 16 -22.17 -16.47 30.42
N ALA A 17 -21.69 -16.18 31.63
CA ALA A 17 -20.67 -15.14 31.84
C ALA A 17 -19.33 -15.47 31.17
N PHE A 18 -18.95 -16.75 31.11
CA PHE A 18 -17.72 -17.19 30.45
C PHE A 18 -17.81 -17.11 28.91
N PHE A 19 -19.00 -17.37 28.34
CA PHE A 19 -19.23 -17.28 26.89
C PHE A 19 -19.27 -15.83 26.37
N VAL A 20 -19.74 -14.88 27.19
CA VAL A 20 -19.75 -13.45 26.81
C VAL A 20 -18.36 -12.83 26.90
N LEU A 21 -17.48 -13.32 27.80
CA LEU A 21 -16.12 -12.80 27.94
C LEU A 21 -15.19 -13.21 26.79
N THR A 22 -15.39 -14.37 26.15
CA THR A 22 -14.58 -14.83 25.02
C THR A 22 -14.92 -14.13 23.70
N LEU A 23 -16.14 -13.60 23.54
CA LEU A 23 -16.55 -12.83 22.37
C LEU A 23 -15.96 -11.40 22.32
N ALA A 24 -15.42 -10.90 23.44
CA ALA A 24 -14.95 -9.51 23.54
C ALA A 24 -13.48 -9.28 23.12
N ILE A 25 -12.74 -10.33 22.72
CA ILE A 25 -11.28 -10.26 22.53
C ILE A 25 -10.87 -10.17 21.04
N SER A 26 -11.81 -10.29 20.11
CA SER A 26 -11.51 -10.24 18.67
C SER A 26 -11.96 -8.92 18.04
N GLY A 27 -11.37 -7.80 18.49
CA GLY A 27 -11.35 -6.59 17.67
C GLY A 27 -10.49 -6.84 16.42
N PRO A 28 -10.81 -6.24 15.25
CA PRO A 28 -9.92 -6.35 14.09
C PRO A 28 -8.53 -5.89 14.52
N ALA A 29 -7.51 -6.71 14.26
CA ALA A 29 -6.13 -6.30 14.50
C ALA A 29 -5.91 -5.02 13.70
N ARG A 30 -5.84 -3.86 14.38
CA ARG A 30 -5.64 -2.58 13.70
C ARG A 30 -4.40 -2.72 12.84
N ALA A 31 -4.54 -2.39 11.56
CA ALA A 31 -3.43 -2.39 10.63
C ALA A 31 -2.33 -1.50 11.23
N GLN A 32 -1.16 -2.08 11.48
CA GLN A 32 -0.10 -1.37 12.15
C GLN A 32 0.66 -0.51 11.14
N GLU A 33 0.82 0.76 11.46
CA GLU A 33 1.35 1.76 10.53
C GLU A 33 2.88 1.79 10.51
N TYR A 34 3.44 2.21 9.38
CA TYR A 34 4.87 2.46 9.18
C TYR A 34 5.22 3.92 9.46
N THR A 35 6.32 4.11 10.17
CA THR A 35 6.89 5.44 10.44
C THR A 35 7.64 5.97 9.22
N ALA A 36 7.84 7.29 9.17
CA ALA A 36 8.61 7.93 8.09
C ALA A 36 10.02 7.35 7.99
N ARG A 37 10.65 7.07 9.13
CA ARG A 37 11.98 6.46 9.20
C ARG A 37 12.01 5.08 8.55
N GLU A 38 11.07 4.20 8.88
CA GLU A 38 11.00 2.85 8.29
C GLU A 38 10.84 2.91 6.76
N ILE A 39 10.05 3.86 6.26
CA ILE A 39 9.86 4.07 4.82
C ILE A 39 11.13 4.64 4.17
N VAL A 40 11.77 5.64 4.77
CA VAL A 40 13.03 6.20 4.26
C VAL A 40 14.14 5.14 4.22
N ASP A 41 14.28 4.35 5.28
CA ASP A 41 15.30 3.30 5.37
C ASP A 41 15.05 2.18 4.33
N SER A 42 13.79 1.81 4.11
CA SER A 42 13.42 0.82 3.09
C SER A 42 13.63 1.36 1.68
N GLY A 43 13.25 2.61 1.42
CA GLY A 43 13.40 3.23 0.11
C GLY A 43 14.85 3.55 -0.22
N HIS A 44 15.68 3.90 0.76
CA HIS A 44 17.11 4.11 0.57
C HIS A 44 17.79 2.83 0.09
N ARG A 45 17.51 1.70 0.76
CA ARG A 45 18.00 0.38 0.34
C ARG A 45 17.48 -0.02 -1.04
N PHE A 46 16.21 0.24 -1.30
CA PHE A 46 15.57 -0.15 -2.55
C PHE A 46 16.04 0.66 -3.77
N PHE A 47 16.04 1.99 -3.67
CA PHE A 47 16.44 2.86 -4.77
C PHE A 47 17.96 2.98 -4.93
N GLY A 48 18.75 2.66 -3.90
CA GLY A 48 20.20 2.94 -3.89
C GLY A 48 20.53 4.43 -4.00
N ALA A 49 19.56 5.30 -3.72
CA ALA A 49 19.66 6.75 -3.87
C ALA A 49 20.14 7.42 -2.57
N THR A 50 20.64 8.66 -2.66
CA THR A 50 21.02 9.44 -1.47
C THR A 50 19.81 9.70 -0.57
N SER A 51 19.95 9.43 0.74
CA SER A 51 18.83 9.43 1.71
C SER A 51 18.11 10.79 1.81
N GLY A 52 18.81 11.90 1.53
CA GLY A 52 18.27 13.26 1.71
C GLY A 52 17.09 13.59 0.79
N GLY A 53 17.15 13.23 -0.50
CA GLY A 53 16.05 13.51 -1.42
C GLY A 53 14.79 12.69 -1.10
N LEU A 54 14.99 11.42 -0.74
CA LEU A 54 13.91 10.51 -0.36
C LEU A 54 13.24 10.96 0.93
N ALA A 55 14.01 11.37 1.94
CA ALA A 55 13.49 11.88 3.20
C ALA A 55 12.54 13.07 2.98
N THR A 56 12.94 14.06 2.17
CA THR A 56 12.09 15.23 1.86
C THR A 56 10.76 14.84 1.22
N ILE A 57 10.76 13.89 0.29
CA ILE A 57 9.53 13.39 -0.36
C ILE A 57 8.67 12.66 0.66
N VAL A 58 9.26 11.78 1.47
CA VAL A 58 8.53 11.01 2.49
C VAL A 58 7.92 11.95 3.54
N GLU A 59 8.67 12.94 4.04
CA GLU A 59 8.16 13.97 4.95
C GLU A 59 6.97 14.72 4.34
N LYS A 60 7.06 15.11 3.05
CA LYS A 60 5.97 15.77 2.35
C LYS A 60 4.73 14.90 2.26
N ILE A 61 4.88 13.62 1.89
CA ILE A 61 3.76 12.68 1.80
C ILE A 61 3.14 12.47 3.19
N PHE A 62 3.96 12.24 4.21
CA PHE A 62 3.50 11.96 5.57
C PHE A 62 2.79 13.16 6.19
N SER A 63 3.28 14.37 5.94
CA SER A 63 2.60 15.60 6.37
C SER A 63 1.22 15.77 5.73
N ALA A 64 0.99 15.20 4.55
CA ALA A 64 -0.27 15.34 3.82
C ALA A 64 -1.26 14.19 4.09
N TYR A 65 -0.75 12.96 4.25
CA TYR A 65 -1.57 11.74 4.25
C TYR A 65 -1.41 10.88 5.52
N GLY A 66 -0.54 11.27 6.44
CA GLY A 66 -0.29 10.53 7.69
C GLY A 66 0.62 9.32 7.49
N LEU A 67 0.36 8.24 8.24
CA LEU A 67 1.18 7.04 8.26
C LEU A 67 0.55 5.94 7.36
N PRO A 68 1.31 5.30 6.46
CA PRO A 68 0.82 4.20 5.66
C PRO A 68 0.77 2.91 6.48
N ASN A 69 -0.16 2.01 6.17
CA ASN A 69 -0.26 0.69 6.77
C ASN A 69 0.26 -0.45 5.86
N GLY A 70 0.80 -0.09 4.69
CA GLY A 70 1.54 -0.98 3.79
C GLY A 70 2.47 -0.20 2.86
N TYR A 71 3.43 -0.89 2.26
CA TYR A 71 4.18 -0.35 1.12
C TYR A 71 4.54 -1.46 0.15
N ILE A 72 4.62 -1.12 -1.14
CA ILE A 72 5.00 -2.02 -2.21
C ILE A 72 6.40 -1.62 -2.69
N LEU A 73 7.27 -2.60 -2.89
CA LEU A 73 8.53 -2.42 -3.61
C LEU A 73 8.50 -3.29 -4.87
N GLY A 74 8.83 -2.71 -6.01
CA GLY A 74 8.96 -3.50 -7.23
C GLY A 74 9.42 -2.70 -8.44
N GLU A 75 9.44 -3.37 -9.57
CA GLU A 75 10.02 -2.85 -10.81
C GLU A 75 8.96 -2.77 -11.90
N GLU A 76 9.03 -1.70 -12.69
CA GLU A 76 8.16 -1.42 -13.82
C GLU A 76 8.97 -1.55 -15.10
N GLY A 77 8.42 -2.25 -16.09
CA GLY A 77 8.96 -2.33 -17.44
C GLY A 77 7.88 -2.04 -18.47
N SER A 78 8.25 -1.32 -19.52
CA SER A 78 7.40 -1.10 -20.70
C SER A 78 7.83 -1.93 -21.92
N GLY A 79 8.61 -2.99 -21.69
CA GLY A 79 9.23 -3.80 -22.73
C GLY A 79 8.28 -4.14 -23.89
N ALA A 80 8.58 -3.57 -25.06
CA ALA A 80 8.16 -4.03 -26.39
C ALA A 80 6.68 -3.90 -26.82
N ILE A 81 5.83 -3.10 -26.16
CA ILE A 81 4.48 -2.85 -26.69
C ILE A 81 4.33 -1.39 -27.17
N VAL A 82 4.19 -1.22 -28.48
CA VAL A 82 3.64 -0.02 -29.12
C VAL A 82 2.25 0.21 -28.54
N GLY A 83 2.12 1.09 -27.54
CA GLY A 83 0.83 1.26 -26.86
C GLY A 83 0.79 2.15 -25.63
N GLY A 84 1.93 2.63 -25.12
CA GLY A 84 1.95 3.55 -23.98
C GLY A 84 1.40 2.90 -22.70
N LEU A 85 1.85 1.69 -22.40
CA LEU A 85 1.49 0.94 -21.18
C LEU A 85 2.76 0.57 -20.38
N THR A 86 2.61 0.49 -19.07
CA THR A 86 3.61 -0.02 -18.13
C THR A 86 3.07 -1.26 -17.45
N TYR A 87 3.94 -2.22 -17.19
CA TYR A 87 3.67 -3.41 -16.40
C TYR A 87 4.68 -3.46 -15.27
N GLY A 88 4.19 -3.63 -14.04
CA GLY A 88 5.07 -3.78 -12.90
C GLY A 88 4.73 -5.00 -12.06
N GLU A 89 5.75 -5.43 -11.33
CA GLU A 89 5.71 -6.55 -10.40
C GLU A 89 6.48 -6.17 -9.14
N GLY A 90 5.97 -6.58 -7.99
CA GLY A 90 6.58 -6.31 -6.71
C GLY A 90 5.92 -7.06 -5.57
N THR A 91 6.27 -6.65 -4.35
CA THR A 91 5.77 -7.24 -3.12
C THR A 91 5.17 -6.15 -2.23
N LEU A 92 3.92 -6.35 -1.81
CA LEU A 92 3.30 -5.61 -0.71
C LEU A 92 3.87 -6.12 0.60
N TYR A 93 4.39 -5.21 1.42
CA TYR A 93 4.79 -5.44 2.80
C TYR A 93 3.75 -4.86 3.74
N THR A 94 3.34 -5.66 4.73
CA THR A 94 2.46 -5.24 5.81
C THR A 94 3.02 -5.70 7.15
N LYS A 95 2.73 -4.98 8.24
CA LYS A 95 3.23 -5.35 9.57
C LYS A 95 2.54 -6.58 10.17
N ASN A 96 1.27 -6.81 9.83
CA ASN A 96 0.43 -7.80 10.50
C ASN A 96 -0.42 -8.69 9.56
N ALA A 97 -0.32 -8.52 8.24
CA ALA A 97 -1.03 -9.34 7.25
C ALA A 97 -0.09 -10.12 6.32
N GLY A 98 1.23 -10.09 6.57
CA GLY A 98 2.25 -10.75 5.76
C GLY A 98 2.63 -9.99 4.48
N ASP A 99 3.45 -10.65 3.67
CA ASP A 99 3.98 -10.12 2.42
C ASP A 99 3.28 -10.80 1.23
N HIS A 100 2.90 -10.01 0.22
CA HIS A 100 2.07 -10.49 -0.89
C HIS A 100 2.64 -10.07 -2.25
N PRO A 101 2.73 -10.97 -3.24
CA PRO A 101 3.03 -10.54 -4.60
C PRO A 101 1.92 -9.63 -5.12
N VAL A 102 2.32 -8.57 -5.81
CA VAL A 102 1.43 -7.59 -6.44
C VAL A 102 1.95 -7.28 -7.82
N PHE A 103 1.03 -7.27 -8.78
CA PHE A 103 1.29 -6.88 -10.15
C PHE A 103 0.48 -5.63 -10.45
N TRP A 104 0.95 -4.78 -11.35
CA TRP A 104 0.17 -3.64 -11.78
C TRP A 104 0.35 -3.29 -13.24
N GLN A 105 -0.64 -2.59 -13.77
CA GLN A 105 -0.70 -2.12 -15.14
C GLN A 105 -1.20 -0.69 -15.17
N GLY A 106 -0.62 0.14 -16.03
CA GLY A 106 -1.03 1.53 -16.18
C GLY A 106 -0.58 2.12 -17.51
N PRO A 107 -0.99 3.36 -17.84
CA PRO A 107 -0.42 4.07 -18.96
C PRO A 107 1.06 4.38 -18.70
N SER A 108 1.89 4.28 -19.74
CA SER A 108 3.28 4.71 -19.76
C SER A 108 3.47 5.86 -20.75
N VAL A 109 4.36 6.79 -20.39
CA VAL A 109 4.86 7.85 -21.30
C VAL A 109 6.20 7.44 -21.95
N GLY A 110 6.60 6.19 -21.74
CA GLY A 110 7.77 5.59 -22.37
C GLY A 110 9.12 5.91 -21.74
N TRP A 111 9.14 6.26 -20.46
CA TRP A 111 10.36 6.55 -19.71
C TRP A 111 10.95 5.32 -19.01
N ASP A 112 10.16 4.28 -18.85
CA ASP A 112 10.52 2.93 -18.41
C ASP A 112 11.09 2.07 -19.56
N PHE A 113 11.37 2.68 -20.72
CA PHE A 113 12.02 2.05 -21.86
C PHE A 113 13.51 1.86 -21.56
N GLY A 114 13.84 0.75 -20.91
CA GLY A 114 15.21 0.30 -20.67
C GLY A 114 15.19 -1.15 -20.22
N GLY A 115 16.12 -1.98 -20.72
CA GLY A 115 16.16 -3.42 -20.44
C GLY A 115 16.39 -3.80 -18.97
N GLN A 116 16.48 -2.82 -18.06
CA GLN A 116 16.66 -3.00 -16.61
C GLN A 116 15.40 -2.59 -15.81
N GLY A 117 14.32 -2.13 -16.46
CA GLY A 117 13.13 -1.62 -15.78
C GLY A 117 13.40 -0.36 -14.94
N SER A 118 12.39 0.06 -14.18
CA SER A 118 12.48 1.18 -13.26
C SER A 118 11.89 0.83 -11.91
N ARG A 119 12.59 1.18 -10.83
CA ARG A 119 12.14 0.88 -9.47
C ARG A 119 11.04 1.86 -9.05
N THR A 120 10.01 1.31 -8.42
CA THR A 120 8.86 2.05 -7.89
C THR A 120 8.53 1.56 -6.48
N MET A 121 8.40 2.50 -5.55
CA MET A 121 7.89 2.26 -4.21
C MET A 121 6.47 2.82 -4.14
N ILE A 122 5.47 2.06 -3.68
CA ILE A 122 4.10 2.56 -3.55
C ILE A 122 3.72 2.53 -2.08
N LEU A 123 3.46 3.68 -1.47
CA LEU A 123 2.92 3.72 -0.11
C LEU A 123 1.42 3.45 -0.16
N VAL A 124 0.94 2.59 0.73
CA VAL A 124 -0.45 2.16 0.80
C VAL A 124 -1.06 2.63 2.12
N TYR A 125 -2.16 3.37 2.02
CA TYR A 125 -2.90 3.91 3.15
C TYR A 125 -4.30 3.30 3.21
N ASN A 126 -4.82 3.15 4.43
CA ASN A 126 -6.18 2.68 4.70
C ASN A 126 -6.49 1.31 4.08
N LEU A 127 -5.50 0.42 4.01
CA LEU A 127 -5.70 -0.95 3.56
C LEU A 127 -6.27 -1.82 4.68
N ASP A 128 -7.58 -2.04 4.68
CA ASP A 128 -8.26 -2.84 5.72
C ASP A 128 -8.05 -4.35 5.51
N ALA A 129 -7.97 -4.79 4.26
CA ALA A 129 -7.73 -6.18 3.87
C ALA A 129 -6.88 -6.23 2.61
N VAL A 130 -5.98 -7.22 2.52
CA VAL A 130 -5.07 -7.37 1.37
C VAL A 130 -5.83 -7.48 0.06
N ASP A 131 -6.93 -8.24 0.02
CA ASP A 131 -7.73 -8.41 -1.20
C ASP A 131 -8.36 -7.10 -1.70
N ALA A 132 -8.57 -6.11 -0.82
CA ALA A 132 -9.08 -4.81 -1.22
C ALA A 132 -8.07 -3.99 -2.05
N LEU A 133 -6.79 -4.38 -2.03
CA LEU A 133 -5.74 -3.76 -2.83
C LEU A 133 -5.90 -4.04 -4.33
N TYR A 134 -6.46 -5.20 -4.70
CA TYR A 134 -6.51 -5.65 -6.08
C TYR A 134 -7.65 -4.98 -6.85
N ASN A 135 -7.43 -3.71 -7.18
CA ASN A 135 -8.44 -2.83 -7.73
C ASN A 135 -7.87 -1.83 -8.74
N ARG A 136 -8.75 -0.99 -9.30
CA ARG A 136 -8.36 0.13 -10.17
C ARG A 136 -8.31 1.43 -9.37
N PHE A 137 -7.17 2.10 -9.42
CA PHE A 137 -6.90 3.35 -8.75
C PHE A 137 -6.82 4.49 -9.76
N LEU A 138 -7.46 5.61 -9.42
CA LEU A 138 -7.48 6.81 -10.25
C LEU A 138 -6.66 7.90 -9.60
N GLY A 139 -5.89 8.62 -10.42
CA GLY A 139 -5.07 9.74 -10.00
C GLY A 139 -5.90 10.87 -9.39
N VAL A 140 -5.37 11.46 -8.33
CA VAL A 140 -5.93 12.66 -7.69
C VAL A 140 -5.37 13.88 -8.42
N ALA A 141 -6.26 14.72 -8.96
CA ALA A 141 -5.85 15.92 -9.69
C ALA A 141 -4.99 16.85 -8.80
N GLY A 142 -3.89 17.36 -9.37
CA GLY A 142 -2.98 18.28 -8.66
C GLY A 142 -2.10 17.64 -7.59
N SER A 143 -2.09 16.30 -7.46
CA SER A 143 -1.28 15.59 -6.44
C SER A 143 0.17 15.33 -6.85
N ALA A 144 0.49 15.51 -8.13
CA ALA A 144 1.82 15.36 -8.69
C ALA A 144 2.82 16.29 -8.01
N TYR A 145 3.93 15.73 -7.51
CA TYR A 145 5.01 16.49 -6.90
C TYR A 145 6.36 15.86 -7.27
N ALA A 146 7.34 16.68 -7.64
CA ALA A 146 8.68 16.22 -7.96
C ALA A 146 9.74 17.22 -7.50
N VAL A 147 10.81 16.73 -6.88
CA VAL A 147 11.96 17.53 -6.44
C VAL A 147 13.24 16.70 -6.53
N ALA A 148 14.32 17.30 -7.01
CA ALA A 148 15.66 16.69 -7.05
C ALA A 148 15.72 15.27 -7.66
N GLY A 149 14.88 14.97 -8.67
CA GLY A 149 14.88 13.68 -9.35
C GLY A 149 14.14 12.57 -8.60
N ILE A 150 13.31 12.91 -7.61
CA ILE A 150 12.35 12.01 -6.96
C ILE A 150 10.97 12.65 -7.07
N GLY A 151 9.95 11.85 -7.31
CA GLY A 151 8.58 12.36 -7.46
C GLY A 151 7.55 11.35 -7.06
N PHE A 152 6.37 11.86 -6.71
CA PHE A 152 5.20 11.05 -6.41
C PHE A 152 3.93 11.62 -7.03
N THR A 153 2.94 10.76 -7.15
CA THR A 153 1.55 11.12 -7.42
C THR A 153 0.67 10.43 -6.40
N VAL A 154 -0.61 10.81 -6.30
CA VAL A 154 -1.56 10.15 -5.42
C VAL A 154 -2.69 9.57 -6.24
N MET A 155 -3.09 8.35 -5.91
CA MET A 155 -4.15 7.62 -6.57
C MET A 155 -5.10 7.05 -5.52
N LYS A 156 -6.37 6.89 -5.86
CA LYS A 156 -7.38 6.42 -4.91
C LYS A 156 -8.34 5.40 -5.49
N HIS A 157 -8.79 4.50 -4.62
CA HIS A 157 -9.94 3.62 -4.83
C HIS A 157 -10.75 3.57 -3.53
N GLY A 158 -11.96 4.12 -3.54
CA GLY A 158 -12.72 4.31 -2.30
C GLY A 158 -11.89 5.13 -1.29
N ASN A 159 -11.60 4.53 -0.13
CA ASN A 159 -10.80 5.14 0.94
C ASN A 159 -9.30 4.79 0.87
N ILE A 160 -8.91 3.83 0.02
CA ILE A 160 -7.52 3.38 -0.11
C ILE A 160 -6.76 4.40 -0.95
N LEU A 161 -5.61 4.85 -0.44
CA LEU A 161 -4.69 5.69 -1.20
C LEU A 161 -3.44 4.90 -1.57
N LEU A 162 -3.01 5.06 -2.82
CA LEU A 162 -1.70 4.68 -3.30
C LEU A 162 -0.90 5.93 -3.57
N VAL A 163 0.34 5.95 -3.10
CA VAL A 163 1.30 7.02 -3.38
C VAL A 163 2.53 6.41 -4.04
N PRO A 164 2.53 6.23 -5.38
CA PRO A 164 3.70 5.77 -6.10
C PRO A 164 4.81 6.82 -6.07
N VAL A 165 5.98 6.43 -5.59
CA VAL A 165 7.23 7.18 -5.50
C VAL A 165 8.22 6.60 -6.50
N ARG A 166 8.80 7.46 -7.35
CA ARG A 166 9.74 7.09 -8.41
C ARG A 166 10.97 8.00 -8.36
N THR A 167 12.10 7.50 -8.86
CA THR A 167 13.35 8.26 -8.98
C THR A 167 13.79 8.43 -10.44
N GLY A 168 14.75 9.32 -10.68
CA GLY A 168 15.33 9.57 -12.00
C GLY A 168 14.35 10.16 -13.01
N ILE A 169 14.28 9.57 -14.20
CA ILE A 169 13.38 10.00 -15.28
C ILE A 169 11.91 9.74 -14.88
N GLY A 170 11.65 8.68 -14.12
CA GLY A 170 10.31 8.34 -13.61
C GLY A 170 9.72 9.40 -12.68
N ALA A 171 10.56 10.15 -11.96
CA ALA A 171 10.13 11.27 -11.14
C ALA A 171 9.57 12.45 -11.96
N ARG A 172 10.01 12.64 -13.20
CA ARG A 172 9.61 13.77 -14.04
C ARG A 172 8.40 13.46 -14.92
N LEU A 173 8.32 12.22 -15.39
CA LEU A 173 7.32 11.80 -16.38
C LEU A 173 6.23 10.92 -15.77
N GLY A 174 6.53 10.18 -14.70
CA GLY A 174 5.59 9.28 -14.02
C GLY A 174 4.59 9.99 -13.09
N VAL A 175 4.75 11.30 -12.84
CA VAL A 175 3.81 12.08 -12.01
C VAL A 175 2.47 12.34 -12.69
N ASN A 176 2.37 12.13 -14.01
CA ASN A 176 1.13 12.31 -14.79
C ASN A 176 0.35 11.02 -15.01
N ILE A 177 0.70 9.92 -14.32
CA ILE A 177 -0.05 8.66 -14.42
C ILE A 177 -1.34 8.79 -13.62
N GLY A 178 -2.47 8.83 -14.33
CA GLY A 178 -3.80 8.98 -13.75
C GLY A 178 -4.55 7.66 -13.51
N TYR A 179 -3.95 6.51 -13.81
CA TYR A 179 -4.60 5.20 -13.71
C TYR A 179 -3.60 4.11 -13.34
N LEU A 180 -3.98 3.23 -12.42
CA LEU A 180 -3.21 2.04 -12.07
C LEU A 180 -4.17 0.92 -11.69
N LYS A 181 -4.03 -0.23 -12.32
CA LYS A 181 -4.73 -1.46 -11.95
C LYS A 181 -3.77 -2.35 -11.17
N LEU A 182 -4.15 -2.76 -9.97
CA LEU A 182 -3.40 -3.73 -9.17
C LEU A 182 -4.08 -5.10 -9.25
N THR A 183 -3.29 -6.16 -9.40
CA THR A 183 -3.75 -7.54 -9.50
C THR A 183 -2.90 -8.49 -8.66
N GLN A 184 -3.52 -9.57 -8.19
CA GLN A 184 -2.82 -10.63 -7.46
C GLN A 184 -1.98 -11.52 -8.38
N ARG A 185 -2.36 -11.62 -9.66
CA ARG A 185 -1.66 -12.42 -10.69
C ARG A 185 -1.25 -11.52 -11.85
N PRO A 186 -0.17 -11.85 -12.56
CA PRO A 186 0.24 -11.08 -13.74
C PRO A 186 -0.85 -11.15 -14.80
N THR A 187 -1.10 -10.03 -15.48
CA THR A 187 -2.04 -9.97 -16.60
C THR A 187 -1.62 -8.93 -17.62
N TRP A 188 -1.90 -9.23 -18.89
CA TRP A 188 -1.73 -8.29 -19.99
C TRP A 188 -2.88 -7.30 -20.10
N ASN A 189 -4.05 -7.59 -19.52
CA ASN A 189 -5.21 -6.72 -19.65
C ASN A 189 -5.17 -5.59 -18.61
N PRO A 190 -4.97 -4.31 -19.01
CA PRO A 190 -4.88 -3.20 -18.08
C PRO A 190 -6.26 -2.72 -17.56
N PHE A 191 -7.36 -3.26 -18.09
CA PHE A 191 -8.73 -2.95 -17.67
C PHE A 191 -9.25 -4.07 -16.77
#